data_AF-A0A1R4G8F5-F1
#
_entry.id   AF-A0A1R4G8F5-F1
#
_cell.length_a   1.000
_cell.length_b   1.000
_cell.length_c   1.000
_cell.angle_alpha   90.00
_cell.angle_beta   90.00
_cell.angle_gamma   90.00
#
_symmetry.space_group_name_H-M   'P 1'
#
loop_
_entity.id
_entity.type
_entity.pdbx_description
1 polymer ?
#
loop_
_entity_poly.entity_id
_entity_poly.type
_entity_poly.pdbx_seq_one_letter_code
_entity_poly.pdbx_strand_id
1 'polypeptide(L)'
;MAIEQWHVDAPKTIDLELVRHVRVNLMGGSCNIIAHDLPSARVEVSAITGRDMKIAIDGDTLLIDHPQLGWNSLGESARTLVDQPRATVSVLVPKSVGVNVKSTSADILVVGVDGDISITTVGGEHFMDDTAGKLSLTSGGGELSVRGHRGSVDARTATGDVTVTGPITRFDGNTISGSTVVDVSEQEEAPAHIANASVSGATTVRLPEHANASFQVTTVAGKAQLGEEIIDPLYGKQLRRPAADEDADVTEVRLSTVAGRITVLGGGAGAKAPADAGTPGTATEAPESPAAPTGSSVFEATAAGTVTDTGAAGGSPDAEAPYDGAAPAEDPDEAASESREADRPETEPSGTDATGPAEDASARSAAWRVDPNPNVDFSQAPHVEGSIVPPQRPTATEQTPPPPGTHLAGGQVPNAPVDGADGPFDPTRPHADDEEAQR
;
A
#
# COMPACT_ATOMS: atom_id res chain seq x y z
N MET A 1 -36.31 5.71 -7.40
CA MET A 1 -37.02 5.90 -6.12
C MET A 1 -36.60 7.23 -5.53
N ALA A 2 -37.20 7.67 -4.42
CA ALA A 2 -36.84 8.92 -3.78
C ALA A 2 -35.35 8.90 -3.37
N ILE A 3 -34.62 9.94 -3.79
CA ILE A 3 -33.25 10.20 -3.37
C ILE A 3 -33.33 11.03 -2.08
N GLU A 4 -32.85 10.48 -0.97
CA GLU A 4 -32.64 11.28 0.23
C GLU A 4 -31.20 11.79 0.24
N GLN A 5 -31.03 13.07 0.60
CA GLN A 5 -29.72 13.70 0.65
C GLN A 5 -29.59 14.60 1.87
N TRP A 6 -28.39 14.67 2.40
CA TRP A 6 -27.99 15.49 3.53
C TRP A 6 -26.73 16.24 3.17
N HIS A 7 -26.71 17.53 3.48
CA HIS A 7 -25.49 18.32 3.56
C HIS A 7 -25.06 18.34 5.02
N VAL A 8 -23.78 18.08 5.26
CA VAL A 8 -23.21 17.89 6.59
C VAL A 8 -22.00 18.80 6.74
N ASP A 9 -22.10 19.79 7.60
CA ASP A 9 -21.11 20.82 7.92
C ASP A 9 -20.61 20.73 9.38
N ALA A 10 -21.26 19.88 10.18
CA ALA A 10 -20.96 19.62 11.59
C ALA A 10 -21.21 18.13 11.91
N PRO A 11 -20.73 17.63 13.07
CA PRO A 11 -20.91 16.23 13.44
C PRO A 11 -22.37 15.79 13.37
N LYS A 12 -22.62 14.65 12.73
CA LYS A 12 -23.97 14.19 12.42
C LYS A 12 -24.03 12.67 12.29
N THR A 13 -25.13 12.10 12.76
CA THR A 13 -25.46 10.68 12.59
C THR A 13 -26.68 10.55 11.68
N ILE A 14 -26.63 9.62 10.73
CA ILE A 14 -27.71 9.31 9.78
C ILE A 14 -27.95 7.80 9.81
N ASP A 15 -29.19 7.41 10.07
CA ASP A 15 -29.63 6.00 10.03
C ASP A 15 -30.34 5.71 8.71
N LEU A 16 -30.01 4.57 8.10
CA LEU A 16 -30.52 4.13 6.80
C LEU A 16 -31.03 2.69 6.91
N GLU A 17 -32.14 2.36 6.26
CA GLU A 17 -32.80 1.06 6.44
C GLU A 17 -32.19 -0.08 5.62
N LEU A 18 -31.87 0.15 4.34
CA LEU A 18 -31.35 -0.88 3.44
C LEU A 18 -30.20 -0.31 2.59
N VAL A 19 -29.00 -0.85 2.80
CA VAL A 19 -27.81 -0.49 2.02
C VAL A 19 -27.12 -1.75 1.51
N ARG A 20 -26.92 -1.85 0.20
CA ARG A 20 -26.18 -2.95 -0.46
C ARG A 20 -24.85 -2.51 -1.03
N HIS A 21 -24.69 -1.22 -1.28
CA HIS A 21 -23.45 -0.65 -1.78
C HIS A 21 -23.11 0.63 -1.02
N VAL A 22 -21.84 0.79 -0.66
CA VAL A 22 -21.32 2.02 -0.05
C VAL A 22 -20.25 2.57 -0.98
N ARG A 23 -20.39 3.83 -1.39
CA ARG A 23 -19.36 4.58 -2.10
C ARG A 23 -18.95 5.76 -1.24
N VAL A 24 -17.66 5.84 -0.95
CA VAL A 24 -17.07 6.93 -0.17
C VAL A 24 -16.00 7.60 -1.01
N ASN A 25 -16.14 8.90 -1.24
CA ASN A 25 -15.12 9.75 -1.84
C ASN A 25 -14.68 10.78 -0.81
N LEU A 26 -13.46 10.65 -0.29
CA LEU A 26 -12.87 11.60 0.64
C LEU A 26 -11.72 12.37 -0.01
N MET A 27 -11.46 13.57 0.50
CA MET A 27 -10.21 14.28 0.20
C MET A 27 -9.11 13.84 1.16
N GLY A 28 -9.41 13.78 2.45
CA GLY A 28 -8.52 13.22 3.46
C GLY A 28 -9.23 13.02 4.79
N GLY A 29 -8.48 12.60 5.81
CA GLY A 29 -9.00 12.27 7.14
C GLY A 29 -9.07 10.76 7.34
N SER A 30 -10.19 10.22 7.77
CA SER A 30 -10.34 8.78 8.03
C SER A 30 -11.72 8.24 7.67
N CYS A 31 -11.75 6.99 7.20
CA CYS A 31 -12.96 6.25 6.86
C CYS A 31 -12.92 4.88 7.53
N ASN A 32 -13.81 4.65 8.49
CA ASN A 32 -14.00 3.35 9.12
C ASN A 32 -15.28 2.72 8.59
N ILE A 33 -15.19 1.51 8.04
CA ILE A 33 -16.34 0.73 7.58
C ILE A 33 -16.37 -0.55 8.41
N ILE A 34 -17.43 -0.71 9.20
CA ILE A 34 -17.54 -1.79 10.19
C ILE A 34 -18.81 -2.56 9.90
N ALA A 35 -18.67 -3.86 9.61
CA ALA A 35 -19.81 -4.70 9.35
C ALA A 35 -20.57 -5.09 10.63
N HIS A 36 -21.88 -5.31 10.51
CA HIS A 36 -22.75 -5.86 11.53
C HIS A 36 -23.84 -6.76 10.92
N ASP A 37 -24.59 -7.45 11.77
CA ASP A 37 -25.56 -8.50 11.38
C ASP A 37 -26.99 -7.97 11.11
N LEU A 38 -27.17 -6.65 10.99
CA LEU A 38 -28.48 -6.03 10.70
C LEU A 38 -28.49 -5.49 9.26
N PRO A 39 -29.65 -5.41 8.59
CA PRO A 39 -29.73 -4.89 7.21
C PRO A 39 -29.61 -3.37 7.09
N SER A 40 -29.75 -2.66 8.22
CA SER A 40 -29.59 -1.21 8.31
C SER A 40 -28.14 -0.77 8.12
N ALA A 41 -27.93 0.50 7.84
CA ALA A 41 -26.62 1.13 7.93
C ALA A 41 -26.71 2.39 8.80
N ARG A 42 -25.61 2.77 9.43
CA ARG A 42 -25.48 4.02 10.17
C ARG A 42 -24.23 4.74 9.72
N VAL A 43 -24.38 5.99 9.31
CA VAL A 43 -23.27 6.89 9.01
C VAL A 43 -23.09 7.84 10.18
N GLU A 44 -21.87 7.91 10.71
CA GLU A 44 -21.45 8.89 11.69
C GLU A 44 -20.33 9.74 11.11
N VAL A 45 -20.58 11.04 10.99
CA VAL A 45 -19.55 12.04 10.71
C VAL A 45 -19.17 12.66 12.06
N SER A 46 -17.98 12.39 12.55
CA SER A 46 -17.53 12.87 13.86
C SER A 46 -16.77 14.20 13.78
N ALA A 47 -16.14 14.47 12.64
CA ALA A 47 -15.45 15.73 12.36
C ALA A 47 -15.45 16.02 10.86
N ILE A 48 -15.56 17.30 10.51
CA ILE A 48 -15.45 17.79 9.14
C ILE A 48 -14.74 19.14 9.15
N THR A 49 -13.80 19.33 8.23
CA THR A 49 -13.12 20.60 7.97
C THR A 49 -13.19 20.93 6.49
N GLY A 50 -13.21 22.21 6.16
CA GLY A 50 -13.33 22.67 4.78
C GLY A 50 -14.79 22.81 4.35
N ARG A 51 -15.21 22.07 3.32
CA ARG A 51 -16.52 22.22 2.68
C ARG A 51 -17.49 21.17 3.17
N ASP A 52 -18.78 21.48 3.10
CA ASP A 52 -19.86 20.56 3.46
C ASP A 52 -19.73 19.22 2.71
N MET A 53 -19.87 18.13 3.46
CA MET A 53 -19.96 16.79 2.91
C MET A 53 -21.39 16.53 2.44
N LYS A 54 -21.52 15.90 1.29
CA LYS A 54 -22.79 15.39 0.81
C LYS A 54 -22.91 13.91 1.17
N ILE A 55 -23.98 13.54 1.84
CA ILE A 55 -24.39 12.16 2.04
C ILE A 55 -25.70 11.96 1.29
N ALA A 56 -25.85 10.88 0.53
CA ALA A 56 -27.08 10.57 -0.18
C ALA A 56 -27.32 9.06 -0.26
N ILE A 57 -28.58 8.66 -0.42
CA ILE A 57 -28.97 7.29 -0.74
C ILE A 57 -29.68 7.30 -2.10
N ASP A 58 -29.16 6.56 -3.07
CA ASP A 58 -29.77 6.35 -4.37
C ASP A 58 -30.08 4.86 -4.56
N GLY A 59 -31.37 4.51 -4.49
CA GLY A 59 -31.79 3.11 -4.42
C GLY A 59 -31.29 2.46 -3.14
N ASP A 60 -30.34 1.53 -3.26
CA ASP A 60 -29.66 0.82 -2.17
C ASP A 60 -28.17 1.18 -2.06
N THR A 61 -27.74 2.22 -2.77
CA THR A 61 -26.36 2.71 -2.78
C THR A 61 -26.22 3.96 -1.92
N LEU A 62 -25.48 3.84 -0.83
CA LEU A 62 -25.06 4.95 0.00
C LEU A 62 -23.87 5.67 -0.65
N LEU A 63 -24.00 6.98 -0.84
CA LEU A 63 -22.99 7.87 -1.38
C LEU A 63 -22.53 8.83 -0.27
N ILE A 64 -21.23 8.88 -0.01
CA ILE A 64 -20.59 9.81 0.93
C ILE A 64 -19.51 10.56 0.15
N ASP A 65 -19.75 11.83 -0.15
CA ASP A 65 -18.90 12.65 -1.00
C ASP A 65 -18.40 13.87 -0.23
N HIS A 66 -17.10 13.88 0.08
CA HIS A 66 -16.42 15.08 0.53
C HIS A 66 -15.80 15.78 -0.68
N PRO A 67 -16.23 17.01 -1.00
CA PRO A 67 -15.88 17.63 -2.28
C PRO A 67 -14.36 17.86 -2.40
N GLN A 68 -13.79 17.38 -3.50
CA GLN A 68 -12.36 17.53 -3.81
C GLN A 68 -12.05 18.94 -4.30
N LEU A 69 -10.99 19.56 -3.77
CA LEU A 69 -10.54 20.86 -4.24
C LEU A 69 -10.04 20.71 -5.68
N GLY A 70 -10.72 21.35 -6.62
CA GLY A 70 -10.20 21.45 -7.98
C GLY A 70 -8.92 22.28 -7.98
N TRP A 71 -7.94 21.89 -8.80
CA TRP A 71 -6.70 22.65 -9.01
C TRP A 71 -6.98 24.11 -9.42
N ASN A 72 -8.14 24.38 -10.03
CA ASN A 72 -8.59 25.71 -10.43
C ASN A 72 -9.06 26.59 -9.25
N SER A 73 -9.28 26.03 -8.06
CA SER A 73 -9.71 26.77 -6.86
C SER A 73 -8.55 27.23 -5.95
N LEU A 74 -7.30 26.88 -6.30
CA LEU A 74 -6.10 27.29 -5.56
C LEU A 74 -5.68 28.74 -5.83
N GLY A 75 -6.18 29.35 -6.92
CA GLY A 75 -5.83 30.72 -7.31
C GLY A 75 -6.60 31.83 -6.57
N GLU A 76 -7.74 31.53 -5.94
CA GLU A 76 -8.67 32.57 -5.47
C GLU A 76 -8.87 32.65 -3.95
N SER A 77 -8.20 31.84 -3.12
CA SER A 77 -8.46 31.85 -1.67
C SER A 77 -7.26 31.45 -0.79
N ALA A 78 -6.63 32.44 -0.16
CA ALA A 78 -5.60 32.25 0.88
C ALA A 78 -6.10 31.45 2.10
N ARG A 79 -7.42 31.25 2.26
CA ARG A 79 -8.04 30.47 3.35
C ARG A 79 -7.97 28.95 3.14
N THR A 80 -7.94 28.49 1.89
CA THR A 80 -7.94 27.07 1.52
C THR A 80 -6.55 26.42 1.68
N LEU A 81 -5.49 27.22 1.77
CA LEU A 81 -4.13 26.79 2.11
C LEU A 81 -3.97 26.52 3.63
N VAL A 82 -4.89 27.03 4.46
CA VAL A 82 -4.80 26.92 5.92
C VAL A 82 -5.58 25.73 6.46
N ASP A 83 -6.68 25.31 5.81
CA ASP A 83 -7.50 24.20 6.28
C ASP A 83 -7.83 23.24 5.12
N GLN A 84 -7.02 22.17 5.00
CA GLN A 84 -7.25 21.13 3.98
C GLN A 84 -8.55 20.38 4.30
N PRO A 85 -9.44 20.15 3.31
CA PRO A 85 -10.68 19.42 3.55
C PRO A 85 -10.40 18.01 4.07
N ARG A 86 -10.84 17.74 5.30
CA ARG A 86 -10.75 16.42 5.93
C ARG A 86 -12.09 16.06 6.57
N ALA A 87 -12.36 14.77 6.64
CA ALA A 87 -13.49 14.27 7.39
C ALA A 87 -13.15 12.96 8.09
N THR A 88 -13.75 12.75 9.26
CA THR A 88 -13.72 11.47 9.97
C THR A 88 -15.11 10.87 9.88
N VAL A 89 -15.21 9.77 9.13
CA VAL A 89 -16.46 9.07 8.84
C VAL A 89 -16.37 7.65 9.36
N SER A 90 -17.36 7.23 10.13
CA SER A 90 -17.56 5.84 10.52
C SER A 90 -18.89 5.35 9.96
N VAL A 91 -18.87 4.23 9.26
CA VAL A 91 -20.05 3.65 8.62
C VAL A 91 -20.24 2.24 9.15
N LEU A 92 -21.34 2.02 9.84
CA LEU A 92 -21.81 0.68 10.19
C LEU A 92 -22.65 0.16 9.03
N VAL A 93 -22.32 -1.04 8.54
CA VAL A 93 -22.92 -1.61 7.32
C VAL A 93 -23.29 -3.09 7.51
N PRO A 94 -24.22 -3.64 6.71
CA PRO A 94 -24.44 -5.08 6.65
C PRO A 94 -23.20 -5.82 6.13
N LYS A 95 -22.96 -7.06 6.60
CA LYS A 95 -21.80 -7.87 6.17
C LYS A 95 -21.66 -8.07 4.67
N SER A 96 -22.76 -8.27 3.95
CA SER A 96 -22.74 -8.55 2.51
C SER A 96 -22.65 -7.30 1.62
N VAL A 97 -22.30 -6.14 2.17
CA VAL A 97 -22.27 -4.88 1.43
C VAL A 97 -21.07 -4.84 0.46
N GLY A 98 -21.27 -4.30 -0.73
CA GLY A 98 -20.15 -3.94 -1.62
C GLY A 98 -19.57 -2.58 -1.22
N VAL A 99 -18.26 -2.46 -1.10
CA VAL A 99 -17.58 -1.24 -0.65
C VAL A 99 -16.71 -0.67 -1.76
N ASN A 100 -16.87 0.62 -2.04
CA ASN A 100 -15.97 1.38 -2.90
C ASN A 100 -15.49 2.63 -2.15
N VAL A 101 -14.19 2.74 -1.89
CA VAL A 101 -13.61 3.92 -1.25
C VAL A 101 -12.58 4.54 -2.17
N LYS A 102 -12.71 5.84 -2.40
CA LYS A 102 -11.70 6.65 -3.07
C LYS A 102 -11.26 7.78 -2.16
N SER A 103 -9.96 7.99 -2.06
CA SER A 103 -9.42 9.10 -1.27
C SER A 103 -8.14 9.67 -1.86
N THR A 104 -7.82 10.93 -1.55
CA THR A 104 -6.47 11.45 -1.80
C THR A 104 -5.54 11.11 -0.65
N SER A 105 -5.94 11.42 0.60
CA SER A 105 -5.10 11.22 1.79
C SER A 105 -5.92 10.85 3.02
N ALA A 106 -6.58 9.68 3.00
CA ALA A 106 -7.34 9.19 4.15
C ALA A 106 -6.87 7.81 4.60
N ASP A 107 -6.89 7.61 5.91
CA ASP A 107 -6.69 6.31 6.51
C ASP A 107 -8.00 5.52 6.44
N ILE A 108 -7.92 4.28 5.97
CA ILE A 108 -9.08 3.44 5.66
C ILE A 108 -9.03 2.17 6.50
N LEU A 109 -10.08 1.95 7.27
CA LEU A 109 -10.30 0.74 8.05
C LEU A 109 -11.55 0.03 7.51
N VAL A 110 -11.45 -1.24 7.14
CA VAL A 110 -12.59 -2.08 6.76
C VAL A 110 -12.57 -3.36 7.59
N VAL A 111 -13.64 -3.62 8.33
CA VAL A 111 -13.73 -4.77 9.25
C VAL A 111 -14.99 -5.59 9.00
N GLY A 112 -14.83 -6.90 8.84
CA GLY A 112 -15.95 -7.87 8.85
C GLY A 112 -16.82 -7.88 7.59
N VAL A 113 -16.40 -7.23 6.50
CA VAL A 113 -17.19 -7.14 5.26
C VAL A 113 -16.92 -8.39 4.40
N ASP A 114 -17.99 -9.12 4.08
CA ASP A 114 -17.97 -10.34 3.27
C ASP A 114 -18.29 -10.09 1.78
N GLY A 115 -18.58 -8.84 1.40
CA GLY A 115 -18.79 -8.42 0.01
C GLY A 115 -17.52 -7.88 -0.66
N ASP A 116 -17.61 -7.58 -1.97
CA ASP A 116 -16.48 -7.06 -2.73
C ASP A 116 -16.06 -5.66 -2.24
N ILE A 117 -14.76 -5.47 -2.06
CA ILE A 117 -14.15 -4.23 -1.56
C ILE A 117 -13.16 -3.69 -2.61
N SER A 118 -13.34 -2.43 -2.98
CA SER A 118 -12.44 -1.69 -3.88
C SER A 118 -11.98 -0.41 -3.21
N ILE A 119 -10.67 -0.27 -2.98
CA ILE A 119 -10.07 0.92 -2.38
C ILE A 119 -9.06 1.52 -3.35
N THR A 120 -9.20 2.82 -3.63
CA THR A 120 -8.26 3.57 -4.47
C THR A 120 -7.83 4.85 -3.78
N THR A 121 -6.55 4.97 -3.46
CA THR A 121 -6.02 6.14 -2.77
C THR A 121 -4.73 6.66 -3.39
N VAL A 122 -4.40 7.92 -3.10
CA VAL A 122 -3.05 8.45 -3.40
C VAL A 122 -2.11 8.21 -2.22
N GLY A 123 -2.61 8.31 -0.99
CA GLY A 123 -1.90 7.93 0.23
C GLY A 123 -2.84 7.74 1.41
N GLY A 124 -2.26 7.32 2.53
CA GLY A 124 -2.97 6.91 3.75
C GLY A 124 -2.61 5.48 4.13
N GLU A 125 -2.98 5.07 5.33
CA GLU A 125 -2.84 3.68 5.79
C GLU A 125 -4.13 2.91 5.55
N HIS A 126 -4.01 1.63 5.14
CA HIS A 126 -5.15 0.81 4.78
C HIS A 126 -5.11 -0.48 5.59
N PHE A 127 -6.12 -0.66 6.43
CA PHE A 127 -6.26 -1.84 7.27
C PHE A 127 -7.57 -2.56 6.95
N MET A 128 -7.45 -3.81 6.51
CA MET A 128 -8.58 -4.69 6.22
C MET A 128 -8.52 -5.87 7.17
N ASP A 129 -9.63 -6.15 7.86
CA ASP A 129 -9.68 -7.19 8.89
C ASP A 129 -10.90 -8.09 8.75
N ASP A 130 -10.67 -9.40 8.73
CA ASP A 130 -11.72 -10.43 8.59
C ASP A 130 -12.71 -10.10 7.45
N THR A 131 -12.15 -9.89 6.26
CA THR A 131 -12.94 -9.57 5.05
C THR A 131 -13.03 -10.79 4.12
N ALA A 132 -14.01 -10.81 3.22
CA ALA A 132 -14.14 -11.88 2.24
C ALA A 132 -14.57 -11.37 0.86
N GLY A 133 -14.47 -12.23 -0.15
CA GLY A 133 -14.85 -11.91 -1.53
C GLY A 133 -13.66 -11.40 -2.35
N LYS A 134 -13.91 -10.44 -3.25
CA LYS A 134 -12.85 -9.79 -4.02
C LYS A 134 -12.38 -8.52 -3.34
N LEU A 135 -11.09 -8.46 -3.01
CA LEU A 135 -10.43 -7.28 -2.47
C LEU A 135 -9.50 -6.67 -3.51
N SER A 136 -9.74 -5.41 -3.90
CA SER A 136 -8.87 -4.63 -4.78
C SER A 136 -8.37 -3.39 -4.06
N LEU A 137 -7.05 -3.26 -3.95
CA LEU A 137 -6.35 -2.19 -3.28
C LEU A 137 -5.39 -1.53 -4.27
N THR A 138 -5.56 -0.24 -4.50
CA THR A 138 -4.64 0.56 -5.30
C THR A 138 -4.27 1.81 -4.52
N SER A 139 -3.00 1.97 -4.17
CA SER A 139 -2.50 3.15 -3.49
C SER A 139 -1.30 3.77 -4.20
N GLY A 140 -1.16 5.09 -4.16
CA GLY A 140 0.11 5.75 -4.49
C GLY A 140 1.16 5.62 -3.37
N GLY A 141 0.73 5.39 -2.14
CA GLY A 141 1.58 5.45 -0.96
C GLY A 141 0.94 4.91 0.32
N GLY A 142 1.77 4.55 1.28
CA GLY A 142 1.33 4.09 2.61
C GLY A 142 1.12 2.57 2.68
N GLU A 143 0.95 2.09 3.91
CA GLU A 143 0.90 0.66 4.19
C GLU A 143 -0.44 0.05 3.77
N LEU A 144 -0.38 -1.16 3.19
CA LEU A 144 -1.53 -2.01 2.90
C LEU A 144 -1.45 -3.25 3.81
N SER A 145 -2.32 -3.32 4.81
CA SER A 145 -2.34 -4.41 5.78
C SER A 145 -3.69 -5.14 5.74
N VAL A 146 -3.65 -6.38 5.28
CA VAL A 146 -4.82 -7.25 5.13
C VAL A 146 -4.66 -8.44 6.07
N ARG A 147 -5.60 -8.61 7.00
CA ARG A 147 -5.59 -9.67 8.00
C ARG A 147 -6.84 -10.55 7.90
N GLY A 148 -6.61 -11.86 7.81
CA GLY A 148 -7.68 -12.86 7.79
C GLY A 148 -8.61 -12.76 6.58
N HIS A 149 -8.12 -12.27 5.43
CA HIS A 149 -8.97 -12.17 4.24
C HIS A 149 -9.25 -13.53 3.63
N ARG A 150 -10.51 -13.76 3.20
CA ARG A 150 -10.96 -15.01 2.58
C ARG A 150 -11.39 -14.77 1.15
N GLY A 151 -10.56 -15.17 0.19
CA GLY A 151 -10.83 -14.95 -1.23
C GLY A 151 -9.66 -14.36 -2.01
N SER A 152 -9.97 -13.53 -3.00
CA SER A 152 -8.98 -13.00 -3.94
C SER A 152 -8.53 -11.60 -3.57
N VAL A 153 -7.22 -11.36 -3.58
CA VAL A 153 -6.61 -10.06 -3.28
C VAL A 153 -5.80 -9.56 -4.47
N ASP A 154 -6.10 -8.34 -4.90
CA ASP A 154 -5.35 -7.58 -5.89
C ASP A 154 -4.79 -6.33 -5.20
N ALA A 155 -3.47 -6.25 -5.03
CA ALA A 155 -2.81 -5.21 -4.25
C ALA A 155 -1.73 -4.49 -5.07
N ARG A 156 -1.93 -3.21 -5.35
CA ARG A 156 -0.99 -2.36 -6.08
C ARG A 156 -0.59 -1.16 -5.25
N THR A 157 0.71 -0.95 -5.09
CA THR A 157 1.23 0.28 -4.47
C THR A 157 2.49 0.77 -5.16
N ALA A 158 2.64 2.09 -5.33
CA ALA A 158 3.93 2.64 -5.76
C ALA A 158 4.92 2.63 -4.59
N THR A 159 4.48 2.99 -3.39
CA THR A 159 5.35 3.05 -2.21
C THR A 159 4.64 2.54 -0.97
N GLY A 160 5.27 1.68 -0.20
CA GLY A 160 4.73 1.20 1.08
C GLY A 160 4.72 -0.31 1.18
N ASP A 161 4.73 -0.78 2.43
CA ASP A 161 4.71 -2.20 2.72
C ASP A 161 3.32 -2.79 2.46
N VAL A 162 3.30 -4.03 1.96
CA VAL A 162 2.09 -4.80 1.69
C VAL A 162 2.16 -6.07 2.52
N THR A 163 1.25 -6.23 3.47
CA THR A 163 1.10 -7.45 4.25
C THR A 163 -0.27 -8.03 4.01
N VAL A 164 -0.34 -9.28 3.55
CA VAL A 164 -1.59 -9.99 3.32
C VAL A 164 -1.55 -11.32 4.02
N THR A 165 -2.53 -11.58 4.87
CA THR A 165 -2.65 -12.85 5.61
C THR A 165 -4.07 -13.41 5.55
N GLY A 166 -4.21 -14.73 5.49
CA GLY A 166 -5.51 -15.41 5.54
C GLY A 166 -5.65 -16.57 4.54
N PRO A 167 -6.84 -17.18 4.44
CA PRO A 167 -7.13 -18.23 3.45
C PRO A 167 -7.36 -17.59 2.08
N ILE A 168 -6.25 -17.11 1.51
CA ILE A 168 -6.22 -16.45 0.20
C ILE A 168 -6.35 -17.51 -0.89
N THR A 169 -7.29 -17.33 -1.81
CA THR A 169 -7.46 -18.23 -2.96
C THR A 169 -6.68 -17.75 -4.18
N ARG A 170 -6.46 -16.44 -4.28
CA ARG A 170 -5.67 -15.79 -5.34
C ARG A 170 -5.03 -14.50 -4.84
N PHE A 171 -3.77 -14.26 -5.19
CA PHE A 171 -3.07 -13.01 -4.92
C PHE A 171 -2.41 -12.47 -6.19
N ASP A 172 -2.64 -11.20 -6.51
CA ASP A 172 -1.95 -10.45 -7.55
C ASP A 172 -1.38 -9.15 -6.96
N GLY A 173 -0.05 -9.07 -6.86
CA GLY A 173 0.68 -7.95 -6.27
C GLY A 173 1.55 -7.17 -7.27
N ASN A 174 1.59 -5.84 -7.13
CA ASN A 174 2.54 -4.99 -7.84
C ASN A 174 3.06 -3.86 -6.94
N THR A 175 4.36 -3.83 -6.68
CA THR A 175 5.01 -2.82 -5.84
C THR A 175 6.24 -2.20 -6.51
N ILE A 176 6.44 -0.88 -6.42
CA ILE A 176 7.71 -0.29 -6.86
C ILE A 176 8.72 -0.37 -5.71
N SER A 177 8.37 0.22 -4.57
CA SER A 177 9.16 0.15 -3.33
C SER A 177 8.28 -0.23 -2.13
N GLY A 178 8.92 -0.85 -1.13
CA GLY A 178 8.23 -1.46 0.01
C GLY A 178 8.25 -2.97 -0.07
N SER A 179 8.27 -3.61 1.09
CA SER A 179 8.26 -5.06 1.23
C SER A 179 6.87 -5.63 1.00
N THR A 180 6.79 -6.81 0.41
CA THR A 180 5.54 -7.55 0.23
C THR A 180 5.64 -8.86 1.01
N VAL A 181 4.74 -9.06 1.96
CA VAL A 181 4.59 -10.30 2.71
C VAL A 181 3.22 -10.87 2.41
N VAL A 182 3.19 -12.07 1.85
CA VAL A 182 1.96 -12.83 1.60
C VAL A 182 2.04 -14.09 2.43
N ASP A 183 1.18 -14.19 3.42
CA ASP A 183 1.06 -15.36 4.28
C ASP A 183 -0.29 -16.04 4.04
N VAL A 184 -0.26 -17.10 3.24
CA VAL A 184 -1.44 -17.92 2.99
C VAL A 184 -1.61 -18.92 4.13
N SER A 185 -2.72 -18.81 4.86
CA SER A 185 -3.03 -19.72 5.96
C SER A 185 -3.41 -21.11 5.43
N GLU A 186 -3.25 -22.12 6.29
CA GLU A 186 -3.75 -23.47 6.02
C GLU A 186 -5.28 -23.44 5.79
N GLN A 187 -5.72 -24.11 4.73
CA GLN A 187 -7.11 -24.27 4.31
C GLN A 187 -7.24 -25.59 3.54
N GLU A 188 -8.46 -26.05 3.26
CA GLU A 188 -8.66 -27.34 2.57
C GLU A 188 -8.20 -27.30 1.10
N GLU A 189 -8.41 -26.16 0.44
CA GLU A 189 -8.05 -25.93 -0.96
C GLU A 189 -6.82 -25.03 -1.05
N ALA A 190 -5.78 -25.49 -1.75
CA ALA A 190 -4.59 -24.67 -1.99
C ALA A 190 -4.94 -23.42 -2.83
N PRO A 191 -4.22 -22.30 -2.67
CA PRO A 191 -4.40 -21.14 -3.54
C PRO A 191 -4.19 -21.51 -5.01
N ALA A 192 -5.01 -21.00 -5.92
CA ALA A 192 -4.85 -21.27 -7.34
C ALA A 192 -3.66 -20.50 -7.94
N HIS A 193 -3.43 -19.27 -7.46
CA HIS A 193 -2.46 -18.36 -8.08
C HIS A 193 -1.92 -17.32 -7.09
N ILE A 194 -0.60 -17.19 -7.03
CA ILE A 194 0.11 -16.17 -6.26
C ILE A 194 1.13 -15.49 -7.17
N ALA A 195 0.88 -14.23 -7.52
CA ALA A 195 1.79 -13.42 -8.32
C ALA A 195 2.21 -12.16 -7.59
N ASN A 196 3.49 -11.81 -7.68
CA ASN A 196 4.00 -10.51 -7.25
C ASN A 196 5.08 -9.99 -8.19
N ALA A 197 4.97 -8.72 -8.59
CA ALA A 197 6.02 -7.99 -9.25
C ALA A 197 6.52 -6.87 -8.36
N SER A 198 7.84 -6.80 -8.15
CA SER A 198 8.48 -5.71 -7.42
C SER A 198 9.65 -5.08 -8.18
N VAL A 199 9.99 -3.82 -7.88
CA VAL A 199 11.25 -3.23 -8.37
C VAL A 199 12.35 -3.38 -7.33
N SER A 200 12.23 -2.74 -6.17
CA SER A 200 13.23 -2.80 -5.09
C SER A 200 12.73 -3.51 -3.83
N GLY A 201 11.43 -3.73 -3.72
CA GLY A 201 10.78 -4.38 -2.60
C GLY A 201 11.14 -5.85 -2.43
N ALA A 202 11.50 -6.25 -1.20
CA ALA A 202 11.64 -7.68 -0.88
C ALA A 202 10.26 -8.34 -0.87
N THR A 203 10.14 -9.53 -1.46
CA THR A 203 8.92 -10.33 -1.49
C THR A 203 9.12 -11.59 -0.67
N THR A 204 8.25 -11.81 0.32
CA THR A 204 8.18 -13.05 1.10
C THR A 204 6.81 -13.67 0.90
N VAL A 205 6.77 -14.93 0.48
CA VAL A 205 5.54 -15.70 0.34
C VAL A 205 5.63 -16.95 1.21
N ARG A 206 4.62 -17.17 2.06
CA ARG A 206 4.41 -18.44 2.76
C ARG A 206 3.19 -19.12 2.19
N LEU A 207 3.38 -20.33 1.69
CA LEU A 207 2.33 -21.19 1.16
C LEU A 207 1.99 -22.28 2.17
N PRO A 208 0.78 -22.83 2.11
CA PRO A 208 0.44 -24.02 2.89
C PRO A 208 1.35 -25.20 2.55
N GLU A 209 1.64 -26.07 3.52
CA GLU A 209 2.56 -27.20 3.31
C GLU A 209 2.05 -28.20 2.26
N HIS A 210 0.73 -28.29 2.13
CA HIS A 210 0.05 -29.19 1.18
C HIS A 210 -0.07 -28.61 -0.24
N ALA A 211 0.32 -27.35 -0.46
CA ALA A 211 0.21 -26.72 -1.78
C ALA A 211 1.22 -27.33 -2.77
N ASN A 212 0.73 -27.80 -3.91
CA ASN A 212 1.54 -28.34 -4.99
C ASN A 212 1.95 -27.19 -5.94
N ALA A 213 2.99 -26.45 -5.57
CA ALA A 213 3.32 -25.21 -6.25
C ALA A 213 4.23 -25.41 -7.47
N SER A 214 3.91 -24.72 -8.56
CA SER A 214 4.83 -24.47 -9.67
C SER A 214 5.42 -23.07 -9.53
N PHE A 215 6.74 -22.93 -9.72
CA PHE A 215 7.44 -21.67 -9.54
C PHE A 215 7.91 -21.08 -10.86
N GLN A 216 7.58 -19.81 -11.08
CA GLN A 216 8.10 -18.97 -12.13
C GLN A 216 8.76 -17.74 -11.48
N VAL A 217 10.08 -17.76 -11.35
CA VAL A 217 10.83 -16.72 -10.65
C VAL A 217 11.75 -15.97 -11.61
N THR A 218 11.65 -14.65 -11.63
CA THR A 218 12.53 -13.77 -12.41
C THR A 218 13.21 -12.78 -11.46
N THR A 219 14.53 -12.70 -11.51
CA THR A 219 15.29 -11.70 -10.76
C THR A 219 16.46 -11.15 -11.56
N VAL A 220 16.78 -9.86 -11.38
CA VAL A 220 17.90 -9.21 -12.08
C VAL A 220 19.14 -9.11 -11.17
N ALA A 221 19.02 -8.40 -10.05
CA ALA A 221 20.10 -8.13 -9.10
C ALA A 221 19.86 -8.74 -7.71
N GLY A 222 18.61 -9.07 -7.37
CA GLY A 222 18.26 -9.70 -6.10
C GLY A 222 18.49 -11.22 -6.10
N LYS A 223 18.74 -11.80 -4.91
CA LYS A 223 18.71 -13.26 -4.74
C LYS A 223 17.28 -13.76 -4.54
N ALA A 224 17.03 -15.00 -4.92
CA ALA A 224 15.81 -15.71 -4.57
C ALA A 224 16.14 -16.87 -3.64
N GLN A 225 15.24 -17.18 -2.71
CA GLN A 225 15.30 -18.35 -1.85
C GLN A 225 13.98 -19.11 -1.98
N LEU A 226 14.04 -20.37 -2.41
CA LEU A 226 12.89 -21.26 -2.50
C LEU A 226 13.11 -22.41 -1.50
N GLY A 227 12.48 -22.31 -0.32
CA GLY A 227 12.77 -23.19 0.81
C GLY A 227 14.23 -23.10 1.24
N GLU A 228 14.95 -24.22 1.10
CA GLU A 228 16.38 -24.30 1.42
C GLU A 228 17.30 -23.93 0.25
N GLU A 229 16.78 -23.88 -0.99
CA GLU A 229 17.57 -23.56 -2.18
C GLU A 229 17.79 -22.04 -2.30
N ILE A 230 19.05 -21.61 -2.30
CA ILE A 230 19.43 -20.23 -2.61
C ILE A 230 19.78 -20.13 -4.09
N ILE A 231 19.12 -19.22 -4.78
CA ILE A 231 19.29 -18.91 -6.20
C ILE A 231 19.98 -17.55 -6.32
N ASP A 232 21.14 -17.55 -6.94
CA ASP A 232 21.85 -16.31 -7.29
C ASP A 232 21.07 -15.49 -8.34
N PRO A 233 21.35 -14.19 -8.48
CA PRO A 233 20.64 -13.35 -9.42
C PRO A 233 20.67 -13.93 -10.85
N LEU A 234 19.51 -13.96 -11.50
CA LEU A 234 19.34 -14.58 -12.82
C LEU A 234 19.62 -13.60 -13.96
N TYR A 235 19.93 -12.33 -13.64
CA TYR A 235 20.18 -11.26 -14.61
C TYR A 235 19.08 -11.15 -15.67
N GLY A 236 17.81 -11.29 -15.24
CA GLY A 236 16.62 -11.21 -16.11
C GLY A 236 16.22 -12.54 -16.76
N LYS A 237 16.97 -13.63 -16.57
CA LYS A 237 16.51 -14.97 -16.96
C LYS A 237 15.38 -15.43 -16.03
N GLN A 238 14.47 -16.22 -16.59
CA GLN A 238 13.36 -16.81 -15.84
C GLN A 238 13.75 -18.22 -15.37
N LEU A 239 13.66 -18.46 -14.07
CA LEU A 239 13.66 -19.80 -13.49
C LEU A 239 12.24 -20.37 -13.56
N ARG A 240 12.11 -21.61 -14.03
CA ARG A 240 10.87 -22.38 -13.97
C ARG A 240 11.10 -23.67 -13.20
N ARG A 241 10.22 -23.96 -12.25
CA ARG A 241 10.11 -25.24 -11.55
C ARG A 241 8.68 -25.74 -11.72
N PRO A 242 8.45 -26.88 -12.39
CA PRO A 242 7.12 -27.47 -12.43
C PRO A 242 6.69 -27.91 -11.03
N ALA A 243 5.39 -28.14 -10.88
CA ALA A 243 4.83 -28.75 -9.68
C ALA A 243 5.37 -30.18 -9.49
N ALA A 244 5.34 -30.70 -8.27
CA ALA A 244 5.86 -32.04 -7.98
C ALA A 244 4.96 -33.14 -8.57
N ASP A 245 3.64 -32.90 -8.53
CA ASP A 245 2.62 -33.75 -9.14
C ASP A 245 1.89 -32.94 -10.21
N GLU A 246 2.13 -33.22 -11.49
CA GLU A 246 1.49 -32.47 -12.58
C GLU A 246 0.02 -32.86 -12.80
N ASP A 247 -0.43 -33.99 -12.23
CA ASP A 247 -1.81 -34.48 -12.34
C ASP A 247 -2.72 -33.99 -11.20
N ALA A 248 -2.15 -33.35 -10.17
CA ALA A 248 -2.86 -32.75 -9.05
C ALA A 248 -3.13 -31.24 -9.27
N ASP A 249 -3.99 -30.65 -8.42
CA ASP A 249 -4.24 -29.20 -8.45
C ASP A 249 -2.95 -28.43 -8.18
N VAL A 250 -2.61 -27.51 -9.09
CA VAL A 250 -1.36 -26.75 -9.05
C VAL A 250 -1.61 -25.33 -8.55
N THR A 251 -0.80 -24.91 -7.58
CA THR A 251 -0.66 -23.49 -7.21
C THR A 251 0.36 -22.84 -8.14
N GLU A 252 -0.07 -21.90 -9.00
CA GLU A 252 0.88 -21.14 -9.81
C GLU A 252 1.52 -20.01 -8.98
N VAL A 253 2.84 -20.02 -8.85
CA VAL A 253 3.60 -19.00 -8.11
C VAL A 253 4.49 -18.22 -9.07
N ARG A 254 4.16 -16.96 -9.32
CA ARG A 254 4.91 -16.09 -10.25
C ARG A 254 5.49 -14.88 -9.54
N LEU A 255 6.81 -14.88 -9.34
CA LEU A 255 7.49 -13.81 -8.60
C LEU A 255 8.54 -13.16 -9.48
N SER A 256 8.48 -11.84 -9.60
CA SER A 256 9.45 -11.06 -10.36
C SER A 256 9.97 -9.88 -9.56
N THR A 257 11.28 -9.64 -9.62
CA THR A 257 11.94 -8.52 -8.94
C THR A 257 13.10 -7.98 -9.77
N VAL A 258 13.41 -6.69 -9.65
CA VAL A 258 14.65 -6.14 -10.20
C VAL A 258 15.77 -6.25 -9.17
N ALA A 259 15.62 -5.64 -8.00
CA ALA A 259 16.65 -5.54 -6.97
C ALA A 259 16.26 -6.13 -5.60
N GLY A 260 14.96 -6.29 -5.35
CA GLY A 260 14.46 -6.89 -4.10
C GLY A 260 14.78 -8.38 -3.99
N ARG A 261 14.88 -8.91 -2.77
CA ARG A 261 15.02 -10.36 -2.54
C ARG A 261 13.67 -11.05 -2.65
N ILE A 262 13.66 -12.28 -3.14
CA ILE A 262 12.48 -13.16 -3.11
C ILE A 262 12.73 -14.27 -2.10
N THR A 263 11.76 -14.54 -1.23
CA THR A 263 11.77 -15.68 -0.30
C THR A 263 10.43 -16.40 -0.41
N VAL A 264 10.46 -17.71 -0.61
CA VAL A 264 9.28 -18.56 -0.61
C VAL A 264 9.45 -19.68 0.40
N LEU A 265 8.44 -19.88 1.23
CA LEU A 265 8.37 -20.91 2.26
C LEU A 265 7.15 -21.80 2.01
N GLY A 266 7.27 -23.10 2.25
CA GLY A 266 6.20 -24.07 2.04
C GLY A 266 5.91 -24.38 0.57
N GLY A 267 4.79 -25.04 0.31
CA GLY A 267 4.32 -25.36 -1.05
C GLY A 267 5.27 -26.21 -1.89
N GLY A 268 6.06 -27.08 -1.27
CA GLY A 268 7.07 -27.89 -1.97
C GLY A 268 8.31 -27.09 -2.45
N ALA A 269 8.46 -25.83 -2.04
CA ALA A 269 9.67 -25.04 -2.30
C ALA A 269 10.88 -25.72 -1.64
N GLY A 270 11.72 -26.38 -2.44
CA GLY A 270 12.89 -27.15 -1.96
C GLY A 270 12.89 -28.63 -2.35
N ALA A 271 11.78 -29.16 -2.89
CA ALA A 271 11.79 -30.49 -3.50
C ALA A 271 12.61 -30.46 -4.79
N LYS A 272 13.90 -30.81 -4.68
CA LYS A 272 14.76 -31.06 -5.83
C LYS A 272 14.08 -32.10 -6.72
N ALA A 273 13.80 -31.74 -7.98
CA ALA A 273 13.31 -32.71 -8.97
C ALA A 273 14.16 -33.98 -8.87
N PRO A 274 13.55 -35.18 -8.84
CA PRO A 274 14.33 -36.41 -8.77
C PRO A 274 15.30 -36.37 -9.95
N ALA A 275 16.59 -36.38 -9.62
CA ALA A 275 17.62 -36.54 -10.63
C ALA A 275 17.30 -37.86 -11.31
N ASP A 276 16.93 -37.79 -12.59
CA ASP A 276 16.76 -38.96 -13.44
C ASP A 276 17.97 -39.86 -13.18
N ALA A 277 17.70 -41.07 -12.71
CA ALA A 277 18.71 -42.07 -12.44
C ALA A 277 19.24 -42.54 -13.80
N GLY A 278 20.09 -41.70 -14.39
CA GLY A 278 20.81 -41.97 -15.62
C GLY A 278 21.62 -43.23 -15.44
N THR A 279 21.15 -44.30 -16.09
CA THR A 279 21.91 -45.53 -16.28
C THR A 279 23.22 -45.18 -16.99
N PRO A 280 24.40 -45.64 -16.52
CA PRO A 280 25.66 -45.30 -17.15
C PRO A 280 25.80 -46.02 -18.50
N GLY A 281 25.56 -45.28 -19.58
CA GLY A 281 25.84 -45.68 -20.96
C GLY A 281 27.12 -45.01 -21.47
N THR A 282 28.19 -45.78 -21.54
CA THR A 282 29.48 -45.41 -22.14
C THR A 282 29.35 -45.19 -23.65
N ALA A 283 29.82 -44.04 -24.17
CA ALA A 283 30.81 -43.90 -25.25
C ALA A 283 30.75 -42.54 -25.98
N THR A 284 31.88 -41.81 -25.90
CA THR A 284 32.62 -41.12 -26.98
C THR A 284 31.88 -40.70 -28.26
N GLU A 285 31.80 -39.39 -28.51
CA GLU A 285 32.49 -38.69 -29.63
C GLU A 285 32.20 -37.17 -29.58
N ALA A 286 33.25 -36.37 -29.76
CA ALA A 286 33.17 -34.93 -30.07
C ALA A 286 32.79 -34.73 -31.55
N PRO A 287 32.21 -33.59 -31.93
CA PRO A 287 33.08 -32.59 -32.56
C PRO A 287 32.72 -31.11 -32.29
N GLU A 288 33.80 -30.32 -32.35
CA GLU A 288 33.99 -29.00 -32.98
C GLU A 288 33.00 -27.82 -32.78
N SER A 289 33.62 -26.74 -32.31
CA SER A 289 33.19 -25.33 -32.27
C SER A 289 32.81 -24.76 -33.64
N PRO A 290 31.86 -23.80 -33.67
CA PRO A 290 32.12 -22.60 -34.45
C PRO A 290 31.82 -21.27 -33.72
N ALA A 291 32.82 -20.40 -33.80
CA ALA A 291 32.81 -18.94 -34.02
C ALA A 291 31.68 -18.05 -33.45
N ALA A 292 32.14 -17.03 -32.71
CA ALA A 292 31.42 -15.82 -32.34
C ALA A 292 30.99 -14.95 -33.54
N PRO A 293 29.92 -14.17 -33.40
CA PRO A 293 29.82 -12.86 -34.01
C PRO A 293 29.94 -11.75 -32.96
N THR A 294 30.89 -10.85 -33.21
CA THR A 294 30.91 -9.46 -32.76
C THR A 294 29.66 -8.73 -33.25
N GLY A 295 28.98 -8.03 -32.34
CA GLY A 295 27.87 -7.15 -32.66
C GLY A 295 27.56 -6.27 -31.46
N SER A 296 28.16 -5.08 -31.45
CA SER A 296 27.77 -3.99 -30.56
C SER A 296 26.35 -3.56 -30.93
N SER A 297 25.42 -3.58 -29.97
CA SER A 297 24.17 -2.83 -30.10
C SER A 297 23.77 -2.31 -28.73
N VAL A 298 23.87 -0.99 -28.63
CA VAL A 298 23.27 -0.11 -27.64
C VAL A 298 21.76 -0.34 -27.67
N PHE A 299 21.12 -0.49 -26.52
CA PHE A 299 19.67 -0.31 -26.41
C PHE A 299 19.31 0.59 -25.25
N GLU A 300 18.69 1.70 -25.65
CA GLU A 300 18.02 2.70 -24.83
C GLU A 300 16.92 2.08 -23.97
N ALA A 301 16.82 2.59 -22.75
CA ALA A 301 15.65 2.45 -21.92
C ALA A 301 14.48 3.23 -22.57
N THR A 302 13.43 2.52 -22.98
CA THR A 302 12.13 3.13 -23.26
C THR A 302 11.08 2.52 -22.35
N ALA A 303 10.55 3.38 -21.48
CA ALA A 303 9.33 3.16 -20.74
C ALA A 303 8.11 3.24 -21.68
N ALA A 304 7.02 2.62 -21.23
CA ALA A 304 5.66 2.67 -21.77
C ALA A 304 5.40 1.90 -23.08
N GLY A 305 4.75 0.74 -22.92
CA GLY A 305 4.14 -0.02 -24.01
C GLY A 305 2.74 -0.46 -23.62
N THR A 306 1.77 0.38 -23.99
CA THR A 306 0.33 0.17 -23.93
C THR A 306 -0.05 -1.15 -24.60
N VAL A 307 -0.84 -1.98 -23.92
CA VAL A 307 -1.40 -3.22 -24.49
C VAL A 307 -2.55 -2.84 -25.43
N THR A 308 -2.40 -3.10 -26.72
CA THR A 308 -3.51 -3.17 -27.68
C THR A 308 -4.03 -4.60 -27.74
N ASP A 309 -5.29 -4.77 -27.34
CA ASP A 309 -6.06 -6.00 -27.51
C ASP A 309 -6.73 -6.01 -28.91
N THR A 310 -6.79 -7.19 -29.53
CA THR A 310 -7.50 -7.44 -30.80
C THR A 310 -8.55 -8.53 -30.59
N GLY A 311 -9.79 -8.10 -30.32
CA GLY A 311 -11.04 -8.55 -30.95
C GLY A 311 -11.62 -9.93 -30.63
N ALA A 312 -12.84 -9.96 -30.06
CA ALA A 312 -14.05 -10.29 -30.83
C ALA A 312 -15.38 -10.18 -30.02
N ALA A 313 -16.26 -9.31 -30.55
CA ALA A 313 -17.73 -9.44 -30.72
C ALA A 313 -18.71 -9.56 -29.54
N GLY A 314 -19.59 -8.56 -29.41
CA GLY A 314 -20.97 -8.74 -28.92
C GLY A 314 -21.73 -7.48 -28.46
N GLY A 315 -22.39 -6.76 -29.40
CA GLY A 315 -23.70 -6.10 -29.16
C GLY A 315 -23.77 -4.67 -28.60
N SER A 316 -24.20 -3.72 -29.46
CA SER A 316 -24.58 -2.30 -29.24
C SER A 316 -25.76 -2.06 -28.25
N PRO A 317 -26.28 -0.82 -28.00
CA PRO A 317 -25.91 0.51 -28.54
C PRO A 317 -25.90 1.73 -27.57
N ASP A 318 -25.25 2.81 -28.06
CA ASP A 318 -25.58 4.24 -28.02
C ASP A 318 -26.01 4.97 -26.73
N ALA A 319 -25.21 5.96 -26.33
CA ALA A 319 -25.69 7.35 -26.17
C ALA A 319 -24.51 8.35 -26.16
N GLU A 320 -24.53 9.25 -27.14
CA GLU A 320 -23.66 10.41 -27.30
C GLU A 320 -23.87 11.47 -26.21
N ALA A 321 -22.78 12.13 -25.81
CA ALA A 321 -22.77 13.56 -25.51
C ALA A 321 -21.88 14.21 -26.58
N PRO A 322 -22.20 15.41 -27.10
CA PRO A 322 -21.86 16.61 -26.33
C PRO A 322 -22.83 17.80 -26.53
N TYR A 323 -22.87 18.72 -25.58
CA TYR A 323 -23.28 20.09 -25.88
C TYR A 323 -22.35 21.10 -25.22
N ASP A 324 -21.80 21.94 -26.09
CA ASP A 324 -21.04 23.15 -25.85
C ASP A 324 -21.95 24.35 -26.21
N GLY A 325 -21.77 25.46 -25.47
CA GLY A 325 -22.13 26.83 -25.84
C GLY A 325 -23.59 27.21 -26.13
N ALA A 326 -24.17 28.08 -25.29
CA ALA A 326 -24.72 29.38 -25.71
C ALA A 326 -25.36 30.15 -24.53
N ALA A 327 -24.85 31.36 -24.29
CA ALA A 327 -25.53 32.41 -23.54
C ALA A 327 -26.70 33.00 -24.37
N PRO A 328 -27.59 33.77 -23.73
CA PRO A 328 -27.99 35.03 -24.32
C PRO A 328 -27.87 36.21 -23.35
N ALA A 329 -27.53 37.36 -23.92
CA ALA A 329 -27.66 38.68 -23.33
C ALA A 329 -29.04 39.26 -23.69
N GLU A 330 -29.73 39.89 -22.74
CA GLU A 330 -30.64 41.01 -22.98
C GLU A 330 -30.48 42.04 -21.83
N ASP A 331 -30.61 43.31 -22.23
CA ASP A 331 -30.14 44.56 -21.62
C ASP A 331 -31.15 45.17 -20.58
N PRO A 332 -30.82 46.31 -19.93
CA PRO A 332 -31.32 46.73 -18.61
C PRO A 332 -32.47 47.75 -18.66
N ASP A 333 -33.15 47.98 -17.52
CA ASP A 333 -33.50 49.33 -17.06
C ASP A 333 -34.00 49.44 -15.60
N GLU A 334 -33.32 50.34 -14.88
CA GLU A 334 -33.72 51.35 -13.87
C GLU A 334 -34.54 51.14 -12.56
N ALA A 335 -34.09 51.99 -11.61
CA ALA A 335 -34.72 52.58 -10.40
C ALA A 335 -34.59 51.78 -9.08
N ALA A 336 -33.64 52.06 -8.18
CA ALA A 336 -33.38 53.25 -7.35
C ALA A 336 -34.16 53.32 -6.02
N SER A 337 -33.46 53.83 -4.99
CA SER A 337 -33.86 54.23 -3.63
C SER A 337 -33.87 53.14 -2.54
N GLU A 338 -33.43 53.34 -1.30
CA GLU A 338 -32.70 54.40 -0.58
C GLU A 338 -32.49 53.89 0.86
N SER A 339 -31.31 54.15 1.46
CA SER A 339 -31.11 54.48 2.90
C SER A 339 -31.48 53.42 3.99
N ARG A 340 -30.90 53.31 5.19
CA ARG A 340 -30.05 54.17 6.03
C ARG A 340 -29.61 53.39 7.30
N GLU A 341 -28.40 53.70 7.76
CA GLU A 341 -27.93 53.95 9.16
C GLU A 341 -28.18 53.01 10.35
N ALA A 342 -27.04 52.74 11.04
CA ALA A 342 -26.79 52.68 12.49
C ALA A 342 -27.42 51.51 13.29
N ASP A 343 -26.80 50.92 14.32
CA ASP A 343 -26.02 51.54 15.38
C ASP A 343 -25.23 50.46 16.19
N ARG A 344 -24.10 50.85 16.78
CA ARG A 344 -23.34 50.14 17.85
C ARG A 344 -23.69 50.78 19.20
N PRO A 345 -23.61 50.06 20.34
CA PRO A 345 -22.44 50.20 21.25
C PRO A 345 -21.99 48.84 21.86
N GLU A 346 -20.69 48.60 22.15
CA GLU A 346 -19.97 48.79 23.45
C GLU A 346 -20.69 48.16 24.68
N THR A 347 -20.11 47.42 25.62
CA THR A 347 -18.76 47.37 26.23
C THR A 347 -18.57 46.08 27.07
N GLU A 348 -17.33 45.81 27.48
CA GLU A 348 -16.78 44.64 28.21
C GLU A 348 -17.35 44.37 29.64
N PRO A 349 -16.89 43.31 30.35
CA PRO A 349 -15.70 43.49 31.21
C PRO A 349 -14.67 42.33 31.24
N SER A 350 -13.40 42.72 31.42
CA SER A 350 -12.28 42.10 32.20
C SER A 350 -12.50 40.71 32.81
N GLY A 351 -11.56 39.75 32.85
CA GLY A 351 -10.11 39.76 32.69
C GLY A 351 -9.53 38.72 33.65
N THR A 352 -8.50 37.97 33.25
CA THR A 352 -7.45 37.44 34.15
C THR A 352 -6.29 36.86 33.35
N ASP A 353 -5.09 37.31 33.71
CA ASP A 353 -3.77 36.80 33.35
C ASP A 353 -3.59 35.31 33.67
N ALA A 354 -2.86 34.59 32.81
CA ALA A 354 -1.88 33.59 33.23
C ALA A 354 -0.82 33.39 32.15
N THR A 355 0.40 33.80 32.48
CA THR A 355 1.61 33.72 31.65
C THR A 355 2.36 32.41 31.90
N GLY A 356 2.79 31.73 30.83
CA GLY A 356 3.94 30.83 30.78
C GLY A 356 3.67 29.35 30.42
N PRO A 357 4.69 28.60 29.96
CA PRO A 357 5.60 28.87 28.84
C PRO A 357 5.39 27.88 27.68
N ALA A 358 5.98 28.18 26.53
CA ALA A 358 6.04 27.27 25.38
C ALA A 358 6.93 26.06 25.70
N GLU A 359 6.37 24.85 25.68
CA GLU A 359 7.11 23.59 25.76
C GLU A 359 6.85 22.74 24.51
N ASP A 360 7.95 22.55 23.77
CA ASP A 360 8.34 21.43 22.92
C ASP A 360 7.31 20.30 22.68
N ALA A 361 6.64 20.34 21.52
CA ALA A 361 5.81 19.25 21.02
C ALA A 361 6.68 18.14 20.44
N SER A 362 7.30 17.36 21.33
CA SER A 362 7.92 16.08 20.99
C SER A 362 6.84 15.00 20.84
N ALA A 363 6.97 14.21 19.77
CA ALA A 363 6.08 13.13 19.37
C ALA A 363 5.69 12.20 20.55
N ARG A 364 4.39 12.16 20.86
CA ARG A 364 3.83 11.12 21.73
C ARG A 364 3.18 10.05 20.86
N SER A 365 3.86 8.91 20.80
CA SER A 365 3.31 7.65 20.31
C SER A 365 2.04 7.29 21.10
N ALA A 366 0.93 7.13 20.38
CA ALA A 366 -0.33 6.69 20.95
C ALA A 366 -0.20 5.21 21.34
N ALA A 367 0.09 4.95 22.62
CA ALA A 367 -0.08 3.64 23.21
C ALA A 367 -1.57 3.44 23.48
N TRP A 368 -2.23 2.60 22.68
CA TRP A 368 -3.60 2.16 22.93
C TRP A 368 -3.64 1.45 24.29
N ARG A 369 -4.38 2.01 25.25
CA ARG A 369 -4.80 1.29 26.46
C ARG A 369 -6.28 0.99 26.33
N VAL A 370 -6.62 -0.29 26.33
CA VAL A 370 -8.00 -0.75 26.48
C VAL A 370 -8.33 -0.76 27.95
N ASP A 371 -9.37 -0.03 28.35
CA ASP A 371 -9.91 -0.13 29.69
C ASP A 371 -10.57 -1.51 29.89
N PRO A 372 -10.34 -2.18 31.02
CA PRO A 372 -10.89 -3.51 31.26
C PRO A 372 -12.43 -3.46 31.35
N ASN A 373 -13.07 -4.37 30.62
CA ASN A 373 -14.53 -4.50 30.58
C ASN A 373 -15.07 -4.93 31.96
N PRO A 374 -15.92 -4.12 32.63
CA PRO A 374 -16.44 -4.44 33.96
C PRO A 374 -17.43 -5.61 33.98
N ASN A 375 -17.84 -6.12 32.82
CA ASN A 375 -18.74 -7.28 32.71
C ASN A 375 -17.99 -8.63 32.61
N VAL A 376 -16.67 -8.66 32.76
CA VAL A 376 -15.87 -9.89 32.74
C VAL A 376 -15.22 -10.12 34.11
N ASP A 377 -15.78 -11.06 34.87
CA ASP A 377 -15.20 -11.51 36.14
C ASP A 377 -14.13 -12.59 35.87
N PHE A 378 -12.86 -12.16 35.86
CA PHE A 378 -11.71 -13.04 35.66
C PHE A 378 -11.42 -13.96 36.86
N SER A 379 -12.14 -13.83 37.98
CA SER A 379 -11.96 -14.72 39.15
C SER A 379 -12.51 -16.13 38.92
N GLN A 380 -13.32 -16.32 37.87
CA GLN A 380 -13.97 -17.60 37.51
C GLN A 380 -13.28 -18.31 36.33
N ALA A 381 -12.18 -17.78 35.80
CA ALA A 381 -11.46 -18.41 34.69
C ALA A 381 -10.78 -19.73 35.14
N PRO A 382 -10.94 -20.85 34.40
CA PRO A 382 -10.32 -22.12 34.76
C PRO A 382 -8.79 -22.02 34.73
N HIS A 383 -8.16 -22.38 35.86
CA HIS A 383 -6.71 -22.40 36.01
C HIS A 383 -6.13 -23.58 35.23
N VAL A 384 -5.35 -23.31 34.18
CA VAL A 384 -4.55 -24.33 33.49
C VAL A 384 -3.23 -24.46 34.24
N GLU A 385 -3.09 -25.49 35.08
CA GLU A 385 -1.80 -25.87 35.66
C GLU A 385 -0.92 -26.51 34.56
N GLY A 386 -0.17 -25.66 33.86
CA GLY A 386 0.89 -26.05 32.93
C GLY A 386 2.17 -25.30 33.29
N SER A 387 3.15 -26.01 33.84
CA SER A 387 4.47 -25.49 34.21
C SER A 387 5.24 -25.03 32.96
N ILE A 388 5.14 -23.74 32.62
CA ILE A 388 6.02 -23.09 31.65
C ILE A 388 7.28 -22.64 32.41
N VAL A 389 8.39 -23.32 32.15
CA VAL A 389 9.72 -22.89 32.59
C VAL A 389 10.05 -21.59 31.84
N PRO A 390 10.28 -20.46 32.52
CA PRO A 390 10.65 -19.23 31.84
C PRO A 390 12.07 -19.38 31.23
N PRO A 391 12.32 -18.84 30.03
CA PRO A 391 13.68 -18.81 29.49
C PRO A 391 14.59 -18.01 30.45
N GLN A 392 15.67 -18.66 30.89
CA GLN A 392 16.69 -18.03 31.72
C GLN A 392 17.30 -16.87 30.94
N ARG A 393 17.24 -15.67 31.52
CA ARG A 393 17.92 -14.47 31.03
C ARG A 393 19.43 -14.76 31.02
N PRO A 394 20.17 -14.57 29.91
CA PRO A 394 21.62 -14.72 29.94
C PRO A 394 22.19 -13.70 30.93
N THR A 395 22.86 -14.20 31.96
CA THR A 395 23.67 -13.41 32.89
C THR A 395 24.73 -12.67 32.09
N ALA A 396 24.83 -11.36 32.29
CA ALA A 396 25.89 -10.54 31.75
C ALA A 396 27.24 -11.12 32.16
N THR A 397 28.01 -11.60 31.18
CA THR A 397 29.40 -11.97 31.41
C THR A 397 30.18 -10.69 31.69
N GLU A 398 30.74 -10.61 32.90
CA GLU A 398 31.76 -9.65 33.30
C GLU A 398 32.80 -9.46 32.19
N GLN A 399 32.87 -8.24 31.65
CA GLN A 399 34.01 -7.81 30.85
C GLN A 399 35.24 -7.79 31.75
N THR A 400 36.13 -8.75 31.55
CA THR A 400 37.46 -8.74 32.16
C THR A 400 38.30 -7.66 31.50
N PRO A 401 38.93 -6.73 32.24
CA PRO A 401 39.81 -5.72 31.66
C PRO A 401 41.11 -6.37 31.12
N PRO A 402 41.68 -5.87 30.01
CA PRO A 402 42.93 -6.40 29.49
C PRO A 402 44.10 -6.10 30.45
N PRO A 403 45.09 -7.01 30.56
CA PRO A 403 46.19 -6.87 31.50
C PRO A 403 47.17 -5.75 31.09
N PRO A 404 47.78 -5.04 32.06
CA PRO A 404 48.77 -4.01 31.83
C PRO A 404 50.11 -4.61 31.36
N GLY A 405 50.80 -3.87 30.49
CA GLY A 405 51.83 -4.38 29.59
C GLY A 405 53.15 -4.88 30.19
N THR A 406 53.92 -5.52 29.32
CA THR A 406 55.38 -5.66 29.44
C THR A 406 56.03 -5.42 28.08
N HIS A 407 57.04 -4.55 28.11
CA HIS A 407 57.88 -4.06 27.04
C HIS A 407 58.63 -5.17 26.28
N LEU A 408 58.97 -4.94 25.00
CA LEU A 408 60.37 -4.66 24.55
C LEU A 408 60.49 -4.47 23.03
N ALA A 409 61.14 -3.33 22.67
CA ALA A 409 61.95 -3.00 21.49
C ALA A 409 61.36 -3.16 20.07
N GLY A 410 61.31 -2.15 19.20
CA GLY A 410 62.12 -0.93 19.10
C GLY A 410 63.02 -0.99 17.86
N GLY A 411 62.51 -0.57 16.70
CA GLY A 411 63.24 -0.42 15.44
C GLY A 411 62.68 0.77 14.67
N GLN A 412 63.56 1.65 14.21
CA GLN A 412 63.41 3.10 14.19
C GLN A 412 63.41 3.66 12.74
N VAL A 413 62.48 4.58 12.43
CA VAL A 413 62.43 5.68 11.39
C VAL A 413 62.59 5.39 9.88
N PRO A 414 62.29 6.35 8.96
CA PRO A 414 61.56 7.63 9.10
C PRO A 414 60.49 7.94 8.02
N ASN A 415 59.67 8.95 8.33
CA ASN A 415 58.83 9.72 7.40
C ASN A 415 59.64 10.46 6.33
N ALA A 416 59.08 10.51 5.12
CA ALA A 416 59.37 11.48 4.06
C ALA A 416 58.08 11.79 3.27
N PRO A 417 57.97 12.96 2.61
CA PRO A 417 56.74 13.77 2.55
C PRO A 417 55.94 13.63 1.25
N VAL A 418 54.71 14.14 1.26
CA VAL A 418 53.85 14.39 0.09
C VAL A 418 53.66 15.91 -0.05
N ASP A 419 54.23 16.49 -1.10
CA ASP A 419 53.86 17.80 -1.69
C ASP A 419 52.85 17.51 -2.82
N GLY A 420 51.64 18.08 -2.84
CA GLY A 420 51.29 19.37 -3.48
C GLY A 420 50.57 19.07 -4.82
N ALA A 421 49.51 19.73 -5.29
CA ALA A 421 48.75 20.93 -4.94
C ALA A 421 47.40 20.93 -5.70
N ASP A 422 46.60 21.99 -5.48
CA ASP A 422 45.39 22.45 -6.21
C ASP A 422 44.07 21.72 -5.85
N GLY A 423 42.99 22.34 -5.36
CA GLY A 423 42.55 23.74 -5.16
C GLY A 423 41.00 23.73 -5.20
N PRO A 424 40.27 24.56 -4.44
CA PRO A 424 38.81 24.42 -4.31
C PRO A 424 38.01 24.93 -5.53
N PHE A 425 36.91 24.23 -5.82
CA PHE A 425 35.99 24.39 -6.95
C PHE A 425 35.26 25.76 -6.93
N ASP A 426 35.35 26.53 -8.02
CA ASP A 426 34.64 27.80 -8.25
C ASP A 426 33.46 27.57 -9.24
N PRO A 427 32.20 27.85 -8.84
CA PRO A 427 31.01 27.54 -9.63
C PRO A 427 30.57 28.61 -10.64
N THR A 428 31.47 29.46 -11.17
CA THR A 428 31.09 30.59 -12.04
C THR A 428 31.65 30.62 -13.47
N ARG A 429 32.05 29.48 -14.06
CA ARG A 429 32.44 29.44 -15.49
C ARG A 429 31.38 28.81 -16.40
N PRO A 430 30.88 29.54 -17.42
CA PRO A 430 30.03 28.99 -18.47
C PRO A 430 30.88 28.21 -19.49
N HIS A 431 30.41 27.02 -19.88
CA HIS A 431 30.94 26.26 -21.01
C HIS A 431 30.50 26.94 -22.31
N ALA A 432 31.48 27.39 -23.09
CA ALA A 432 31.30 27.89 -24.44
C ALA A 432 31.22 26.73 -25.43
N ASP A 433 30.47 27.02 -26.49
CA ASP A 433 30.15 26.27 -27.69
C ASP A 433 31.37 25.65 -28.39
N ASP A 434 31.19 24.48 -28.97
CA ASP A 434 31.91 24.06 -30.18
C ASP A 434 30.90 23.39 -31.14
N GLU A 435 30.55 24.16 -32.16
CA GLU A 435 29.80 23.79 -33.36
C GLU A 435 30.77 23.38 -34.48
N GLU A 436 30.28 22.54 -35.42
CA GLU A 436 30.81 22.28 -36.77
C GLU A 436 32.15 21.51 -36.93
N ALA A 437 32.39 20.69 -37.96
CA ALA A 437 31.60 20.14 -39.07
C ALA A 437 32.45 19.08 -39.82
N GLN A 438 31.76 18.16 -40.49
CA GLN A 438 32.08 17.61 -41.83
C GLN A 438 33.53 17.23 -42.19
N ARG A 439 33.80 15.92 -42.26
CA ARG A 439 34.10 15.21 -43.53
C ARG A 439 34.21 13.70 -43.35
#